data_AF-A0A8T7CKS1-F1
#
_entry.id   AF-A0A8T7CKS1-F1
#
_cell.length_a   1.000
_cell.length_b   1.000
_cell.length_c   1.000
_cell.angle_alpha   90.00
_cell.angle_beta   90.00
_cell.angle_gamma   90.00
#
_symmetry.space_group_name_H-M   'P 1'
#
loop_
_entity.id
_entity.type
_entity.pdbx_description
1 polymer ?
#
loop_
_entity_poly.entity_id
_entity_poly.type
_entity_poly.pdbx_seq_one_letter_code
_entity_poly.pdbx_strand_id
1 'polypeptide(L)'
;MTINELIAAAGQYPWIIVLVLGPLPVVAWALGRASAGDATEAPWKTFYSVLVYAACVPGILASVLTAYSLFFTRANLLQVNVLIYILPIVVMIVTLALIGRKVDFALIPGFNRLSGLMIILAISFAVALFIVKTRIWLLFGSSMMTLVLVAVAAFFVLRWGGSRLFR
;
A
#
# COMPACT_ATOMS: atom_id res chain seq x y z
N MET A 1 14.92 10.82 17.02
CA MET A 1 14.02 11.46 16.04
C MET A 1 12.67 10.77 16.09
N THR A 2 11.59 11.51 16.29
CA THR A 2 10.22 10.99 16.17
C THR A 2 9.82 10.84 14.69
N ILE A 3 8.80 10.03 14.37
CA ILE A 3 8.28 9.90 12.99
C ILE A 3 7.88 11.27 12.43
N ASN A 4 7.29 12.13 13.26
CA ASN A 4 6.90 13.48 12.88
C ASN A 4 8.10 14.38 12.56
N GLU A 5 9.19 14.28 13.33
CA GLU A 5 10.44 14.99 13.02
C GLU A 5 11.08 14.51 11.72
N LEU A 6 10.98 13.21 11.42
CA LEU A 6 11.53 12.62 10.20
C LEU A 6 10.73 13.06 8.96
N ILE A 7 9.40 13.14 9.09
CA ILE A 7 8.50 13.70 8.07
C ILE A 7 8.72 15.20 7.91
N ALA A 8 8.92 15.94 9.00
CA ALA A 8 9.22 17.37 8.96
C ALA A 8 10.57 17.64 8.28
N ALA A 9 11.60 16.85 8.59
CA ALA A 9 12.91 16.92 7.95
C ALA A 9 12.84 16.57 6.46
N ALA A 10 12.10 15.53 6.08
CA ALA A 10 11.84 15.21 4.67
C ALA A 10 11.02 16.31 3.97
N GLY A 11 10.12 16.96 4.71
CA GLY A 11 9.29 18.07 4.25
C GLY A 11 10.03 19.40 4.08
N GLN A 12 11.25 19.55 4.61
CA GLN A 12 12.09 20.72 4.36
C GLN A 12 12.61 20.78 2.93
N TYR A 13 12.75 19.62 2.26
CA TYR A 13 13.28 19.53 0.89
C TYR A 13 12.33 18.73 -0.03
N PRO A 14 11.09 19.22 -0.25
CA PRO A 14 10.08 18.51 -1.03
C PRO A 14 10.52 18.30 -2.49
N TRP A 15 11.39 19.18 -3.00
CA TRP A 15 11.95 19.08 -4.34
C TRP A 15 12.84 17.84 -4.52
N ILE A 16 13.53 17.37 -3.47
CA ILE A 16 14.37 16.16 -3.55
C ILE A 16 13.51 14.94 -3.85
N ILE A 17 12.35 14.84 -3.21
CA ILE A 17 11.41 13.73 -3.40
C ILE A 17 10.93 13.70 -4.85
N VAL A 18 10.60 14.86 -5.41
CA VAL A 18 10.19 14.99 -6.82
C VAL A 18 11.34 14.65 -7.77
N LEU A 19 12.56 15.11 -7.49
CA LEU A 19 13.72 14.81 -8.34
C LEU A 19 14.15 13.34 -8.29
N VAL A 20 13.96 12.65 -7.16
CA VAL A 20 14.32 11.24 -7.03
C VAL A 20 13.24 10.33 -7.60
N LEU A 21 11.96 10.61 -7.32
CA LEU A 21 10.84 9.76 -7.72
C LEU A 21 10.28 10.10 -9.09
N GLY A 22 10.29 11.37 -9.48
CA GLY A 22 9.75 11.86 -10.75
C GLY A 22 10.39 11.23 -12.00
N PRO A 23 11.71 10.97 -12.03
CA PRO A 23 12.35 10.31 -13.16
C PRO A 23 11.96 8.84 -13.32
N LEU A 24 11.55 8.13 -12.26
CA LEU A 24 11.24 6.69 -12.33
C LEU A 24 10.21 6.34 -13.43
N PRO A 25 9.03 6.98 -13.52
CA PRO A 25 8.07 6.69 -14.59
C PRO A 25 8.59 7.14 -15.96
N VAL A 26 9.38 8.21 -16.03
CA VAL A 26 9.99 8.69 -17.28
C VAL A 26 10.99 7.67 -17.81
N VAL A 27 11.84 7.13 -16.94
CA VAL A 27 12.79 6.07 -17.26
C VAL A 27 12.06 4.78 -17.63
N ALA A 28 11.00 4.40 -16.90
CA ALA A 28 10.19 3.23 -17.22
C ALA A 28 9.59 3.32 -18.62
N TRP A 29 9.08 4.50 -18.97
CA TRP A 29 8.54 4.78 -20.29
C TRP A 29 9.59 4.79 -21.39
N ALA A 30 10.76 5.40 -21.14
CA ALA A 30 11.87 5.44 -22.08
C ALA A 30 12.42 4.04 -22.37
N LEU A 31 12.63 3.23 -21.32
CA LEU A 31 13.05 1.83 -21.44
C LEU A 31 12.00 1.01 -22.20
N GLY A 32 10.71 1.24 -21.93
CA GLY A 32 9.61 0.57 -22.63
C GLY A 32 9.50 0.89 -24.12
N ARG A 33 10.11 2.00 -24.58
CA ARG A 33 10.27 2.31 -26.00
C ARG A 33 11.56 1.75 -26.59
N ALA A 34 12.66 1.81 -25.84
CA ALA A 34 13.95 1.30 -26.27
C ALA A 34 13.97 -0.23 -26.41
N SER A 35 13.20 -0.94 -25.59
CA SER A 35 13.23 -2.40 -25.51
C SER A 35 12.40 -3.14 -26.58
N ALA A 36 12.09 -2.50 -27.72
CA ALA A 36 11.36 -2.88 -28.97
C ALA A 36 10.94 -4.35 -29.28
N GLY A 37 10.73 -5.24 -28.31
CA GLY A 37 10.46 -6.67 -28.45
C GLY A 37 11.15 -7.53 -27.38
N ASP A 38 12.37 -7.17 -26.97
CA ASP A 38 13.26 -8.02 -26.14
C ASP A 38 13.26 -7.67 -24.65
N ALA A 39 12.16 -7.10 -24.15
CA ALA A 39 12.07 -6.60 -22.77
C ALA A 39 12.25 -7.70 -21.69
N THR A 40 12.10 -8.96 -22.08
CA THR A 40 12.22 -10.14 -21.23
C THR A 40 13.65 -10.67 -21.12
N GLU A 41 14.52 -10.32 -22.07
CA GLU A 41 15.91 -10.78 -22.11
C GLU A 41 16.83 -9.91 -21.25
N ALA A 42 17.96 -10.49 -20.84
CA ALA A 42 19.04 -9.70 -20.25
C ALA A 42 19.64 -8.80 -21.34
N PRO A 43 19.92 -7.49 -21.06
CA PRO A 43 20.00 -6.85 -19.75
C PRO A 43 18.71 -6.14 -19.27
N TRP A 44 17.67 -6.04 -20.10
CA TRP A 44 16.47 -5.23 -19.82
C TRP A 44 15.70 -5.69 -18.59
N LYS A 45 15.62 -7.02 -18.38
CA LYS A 45 15.01 -7.63 -17.19
C LYS A 45 15.59 -7.12 -15.87
N THR A 46 16.91 -6.91 -15.81
CA THR A 46 17.58 -6.42 -14.59
C THR A 46 17.27 -4.94 -14.36
N PHE A 47 17.26 -4.12 -15.42
CA PHE A 47 16.86 -2.72 -15.32
C PHE A 47 15.42 -2.56 -14.83
N TYR A 48 14.48 -3.35 -15.38
CA TYR A 48 13.10 -3.33 -14.90
C TYR A 48 12.98 -3.77 -13.44
N SER A 49 13.75 -4.77 -12.99
CA SER A 49 13.77 -5.16 -11.58
C SER A 49 14.21 -4.00 -10.67
N VAL A 50 15.33 -3.35 -10.98
CA VAL A 50 15.84 -2.21 -10.21
C VAL A 50 14.79 -1.09 -10.14
N LEU A 51 14.13 -0.79 -11.26
CA LEU A 51 13.11 0.25 -11.33
C LEU A 51 11.87 -0.07 -10.49
N VAL A 52 11.44 -1.34 -10.52
CA VAL A 52 10.33 -1.83 -9.69
C VAL A 52 10.67 -1.71 -8.21
N TYR A 53 11.85 -2.15 -7.78
CA TYR A 53 12.27 -2.01 -6.38
C TYR A 53 12.37 -0.53 -5.96
N ALA A 54 12.96 0.32 -6.80
CA ALA A 54 13.11 1.74 -6.55
C ALA A 54 11.77 2.48 -6.42
N ALA A 55 10.73 2.05 -7.15
CA ALA A 55 9.40 2.63 -7.05
C ALA A 55 8.56 2.03 -5.89
N CYS A 56 8.64 0.72 -5.68
CA CYS A 56 7.83 0.01 -4.69
C CYS A 56 8.23 0.33 -3.26
N VAL A 57 9.52 0.42 -2.93
CA VAL A 57 9.97 0.70 -1.55
C VAL A 57 9.41 2.04 -1.01
N PRO A 58 9.60 3.19 -1.68
CA PRO A 58 9.03 4.45 -1.22
C PRO A 58 7.50 4.48 -1.33
N GLY A 59 6.91 3.83 -2.33
CA GLY A 59 5.45 3.75 -2.50
C GLY A 59 4.76 2.98 -1.37
N ILE A 60 5.31 1.83 -0.98
CA ILE A 60 4.84 1.03 0.15
C ILE A 60 4.96 1.84 1.44
N LEU A 61 6.12 2.45 1.71
CA LEU A 61 6.32 3.26 2.91
C LEU A 61 5.29 4.41 3.01
N ALA A 62 5.07 5.13 1.91
CA ALA A 62 4.09 6.20 1.84
C ALA A 62 2.65 5.70 2.05
N SER A 63 2.32 4.50 1.53
CA SER A 63 1.01 3.88 1.76
C SER A 63 0.77 3.55 3.23
N VAL A 64 1.77 3.00 3.93
CA VAL A 64 1.72 2.72 5.38
C VAL A 64 1.53 4.01 6.17
N LEU A 65 2.32 5.04 5.87
CA LEU A 65 2.24 6.34 6.53
C LEU A 65 0.87 7.01 6.32
N THR A 66 0.34 6.96 5.10
CA THR A 66 -0.97 7.51 4.76
C THR A 66 -2.08 6.79 5.49
N ALA A 67 -2.07 5.46 5.47
CA ALA A 67 -3.06 4.65 6.18
C ALA A 67 -3.00 4.90 7.69
N TYR A 68 -1.80 4.93 8.28
CA TYR A 68 -1.61 5.22 9.70
C TYR A 68 -2.17 6.60 10.07
N SER A 69 -1.77 7.64 9.33
CA SER A 69 -2.19 9.03 9.55
C SER A 69 -3.70 9.20 9.45
N LEU A 70 -4.33 8.55 8.47
CA LEU A 70 -5.77 8.67 8.20
C LEU A 70 -6.61 7.92 9.24
N PHE A 71 -6.23 6.68 9.60
CA PHE A 71 -7.06 5.82 10.44
C PHE A 71 -6.79 5.97 11.94
N PHE A 72 -5.52 6.19 12.33
CA PHE A 72 -5.12 6.26 13.75
C PHE A 72 -5.04 7.71 14.23
N THR A 73 -4.28 8.55 13.54
CA THR A 73 -4.06 9.95 13.94
C THR A 73 -5.25 10.85 13.56
N ARG A 74 -6.10 10.40 12.62
CA ARG A 74 -7.17 11.20 12.00
C ARG A 74 -6.68 12.58 11.55
N ALA A 75 -5.42 12.66 11.12
CA ALA A 75 -4.85 13.92 10.69
C ALA A 75 -5.53 14.38 9.41
N ASN A 76 -5.69 15.70 9.25
CA ASN A 76 -6.22 16.25 8.01
C ASN A 76 -5.16 16.08 6.91
N LEU A 77 -5.47 15.29 5.88
CA LEU A 77 -4.56 15.05 4.76
C LEU A 77 -4.25 16.33 3.95
N LEU A 78 -5.01 17.41 4.15
CA LEU A 78 -4.73 18.71 3.54
C LEU A 78 -3.65 19.51 4.29
N GLN A 79 -3.39 19.17 5.55
CA GLN A 79 -2.36 19.82 6.36
C GLN A 79 -1.04 19.06 6.35
N VAL A 80 -1.05 17.78 5.97
CA VAL A 80 0.17 16.99 5.80
C VAL A 80 0.78 17.27 4.43
N ASN A 81 2.10 17.11 4.31
CA ASN A 81 2.79 17.34 3.05
C ASN A 81 2.40 16.27 2.02
N VAL A 82 1.42 16.60 1.16
CA VAL A 82 0.86 15.69 0.14
C VAL A 82 1.94 15.04 -0.73
N LEU A 83 3.08 15.71 -0.95
CA LEU A 83 4.20 15.17 -1.72
C LEU A 83 4.91 14.00 -1.03
N ILE A 84 4.82 13.88 0.29
CA ILE A 84 5.42 12.75 1.03
C ILE A 84 4.45 11.56 1.07
N TYR A 85 3.15 11.84 1.19
CA TYR A 85 2.13 10.82 1.40
C TYR A 85 1.57 10.25 0.10
N ILE A 86 1.19 11.12 -0.86
CA ILE A 86 0.46 10.70 -2.05
C ILE A 86 1.39 10.50 -3.24
N LEU A 87 2.37 11.38 -3.43
CA LEU A 87 3.25 11.34 -4.61
C LEU A 87 3.96 9.98 -4.79
N PRO A 88 4.56 9.35 -3.75
CA PRO A 88 5.27 8.09 -3.94
C PRO A 88 4.32 6.94 -4.32
N ILE A 89 3.07 6.98 -3.84
CA ILE A 89 2.04 5.99 -4.19
C ILE A 89 1.66 6.15 -5.66
N VAL A 90 1.41 7.39 -6.11
CA VAL A 90 1.09 7.68 -7.51
C VAL A 90 2.24 7.28 -8.43
N VAL A 91 3.48 7.65 -8.09
CA VAL A 91 4.67 7.28 -8.85
C VAL A 91 4.81 5.76 -8.95
N MET A 92 4.63 5.03 -7.85
CA MET A 92 4.68 3.58 -7.83
C MET A 92 3.62 2.97 -8.78
N ILE A 93 2.36 3.41 -8.68
CA ILE A 93 1.27 2.90 -9.53
C ILE A 93 1.57 3.17 -11.00
N VAL A 94 1.98 4.39 -11.36
CA VAL A 94 2.29 4.76 -12.74
C VAL A 94 3.48 3.97 -13.27
N THR A 95 4.55 3.84 -12.48
CA THR A 95 5.76 3.11 -12.87
C THR A 95 5.45 1.63 -13.10
N LEU A 96 4.73 0.99 -12.18
CA LEU A 96 4.29 -0.40 -12.35
C LEU A 96 3.38 -0.53 -13.57
N ALA A 97 2.38 0.33 -13.74
CA ALA A 97 1.46 0.26 -14.88
C ALA A 97 2.18 0.39 -16.23
N LEU A 98 3.24 1.20 -16.32
CA LEU A 98 4.07 1.32 -17.51
C LEU A 98 4.89 0.05 -17.79
N ILE A 99 5.50 -0.52 -16.75
CA ILE A 99 6.30 -1.74 -16.87
C ILE A 99 5.41 -2.95 -17.22
N GLY A 100 4.26 -3.09 -16.55
CA GLY A 100 3.32 -4.19 -16.76
C GLY A 100 2.68 -4.22 -18.14
N ARG A 101 2.73 -3.12 -18.90
CA ARG A 101 2.32 -3.09 -20.32
C ARG A 101 3.37 -3.69 -21.26
N LYS A 102 4.60 -3.90 -20.78
CA LYS A 102 5.75 -4.32 -21.59
C LYS A 102 6.33 -5.66 -21.15
N VAL A 103 6.28 -5.97 -19.86
CA VAL A 103 6.87 -7.18 -19.27
C VAL A 103 5.87 -7.80 -18.30
N ASP A 104 5.75 -9.13 -18.34
CA ASP A 104 5.04 -9.87 -17.31
C ASP A 104 5.82 -9.80 -15.99
N PHE A 105 5.17 -9.30 -14.94
CA PHE A 105 5.77 -9.19 -13.62
C PHE A 105 6.23 -10.53 -13.03
N ALA A 106 5.65 -11.66 -13.47
CA ALA A 106 6.11 -13.00 -13.08
C ALA A 106 7.57 -13.28 -13.50
N LEU A 107 8.03 -12.62 -14.57
CA LEU A 107 9.37 -12.77 -15.10
C LEU A 107 10.40 -11.88 -14.39
N ILE A 108 9.95 -10.90 -13.59
CA ILE A 108 10.82 -9.96 -12.88
C ILE A 108 11.35 -10.62 -11.61
N PRO A 109 12.69 -10.68 -11.43
CA PRO A 109 13.27 -11.32 -10.27
C PRO A 109 12.86 -10.58 -9.00
N GLY A 110 12.35 -11.34 -8.03
CA GLY A 110 11.96 -10.82 -6.72
C GLY A 110 10.60 -10.11 -6.64
N PHE A 111 9.91 -9.90 -7.78
CA PHE A 111 8.58 -9.27 -7.78
C PHE A 111 7.56 -10.03 -6.94
N ASN A 112 7.60 -11.36 -6.96
CA ASN A 112 6.68 -12.19 -6.16
C ASN A 112 6.78 -11.88 -4.66
N ARG A 113 7.99 -11.57 -4.16
CA ARG A 113 8.18 -11.17 -2.76
C ARG A 113 7.62 -9.77 -2.50
N LEU A 114 7.85 -8.82 -3.41
CA LEU A 114 7.29 -7.46 -3.30
C LEU A 114 5.77 -7.46 -3.32
N SER A 115 5.16 -8.18 -4.27
CA SER A 115 3.71 -8.34 -4.37
C SER A 115 3.14 -9.00 -3.11
N GLY A 116 3.78 -10.06 -2.62
CA GLY A 116 3.42 -10.69 -1.35
C GLY A 116 3.44 -9.72 -0.18
N LEU A 117 4.49 -8.89 -0.06
CA LEU A 117 4.57 -7.85 0.97
C LEU A 117 3.44 -6.82 0.83
N MET A 118 3.16 -6.34 -0.38
CA MET A 118 2.06 -5.40 -0.63
C MET A 118 0.70 -5.99 -0.21
N ILE A 119 0.44 -7.25 -0.56
CA ILE A 119 -0.81 -7.94 -0.22
C ILE A 119 -0.93 -8.12 1.30
N ILE A 120 0.12 -8.59 1.97
CA ILE A 120 0.11 -8.78 3.42
C ILE A 120 -0.15 -7.44 4.11
N LEU A 121 0.54 -6.36 3.70
CA LEU A 121 0.31 -5.03 4.22
C LEU A 121 -1.13 -4.56 3.99
N ALA A 122 -1.66 -4.73 2.78
CA ALA A 122 -3.03 -4.35 2.46
C ALA A 122 -4.05 -5.10 3.34
N ILE A 123 -3.87 -6.40 3.53
CA ILE A 123 -4.73 -7.22 4.40
C ILE A 123 -4.60 -6.77 5.86
N SER A 124 -3.38 -6.59 6.37
CA SER A 124 -3.15 -6.12 7.74
C SER A 124 -3.80 -4.76 8.00
N PHE A 125 -3.68 -3.82 7.06
CA PHE A 125 -4.34 -2.52 7.16
C PHE A 125 -5.86 -2.62 7.03
N ALA A 126 -6.39 -3.47 6.15
CA ALA A 126 -7.83 -3.69 6.03
C ALA A 126 -8.42 -4.27 7.33
N VAL A 127 -7.74 -5.24 7.95
CA VAL A 127 -8.13 -5.80 9.26
C VAL A 127 -8.04 -4.76 10.36
N ALA A 128 -6.94 -3.99 10.42
CA ALA A 128 -6.80 -2.92 11.41
C ALA A 128 -7.90 -1.85 11.25
N LEU A 129 -8.20 -1.45 10.03
CA LEU A 129 -9.28 -0.51 9.71
C LEU A 129 -10.63 -1.09 10.14
N PHE A 130 -10.90 -2.36 9.83
CA PHE A 130 -12.12 -3.04 10.25
C PHE A 130 -12.28 -3.02 11.77
N ILE A 131 -11.21 -3.31 12.53
CA ILE A 131 -11.23 -3.25 14.00
C ILE A 131 -11.52 -1.83 14.50
N VAL A 132 -10.79 -0.83 13.98
CA VAL A 132 -10.90 0.57 14.41
C VAL A 132 -12.26 1.18 14.04
N LYS A 133 -12.75 0.94 12.82
CA LYS A 133 -13.99 1.52 12.30
C LYS A 133 -15.23 0.84 12.87
N THR A 134 -15.18 -0.47 13.06
CA THR A 134 -16.31 -1.25 13.63
C THR A 134 -16.43 -1.04 15.14
N ARG A 135 -15.54 -0.25 15.77
CA ARG A 135 -15.56 0.07 17.21
C ARG A 135 -15.76 -1.20 18.05
N ILE A 136 -15.17 -2.32 17.62
CA ILE A 136 -15.29 -3.60 18.33
C ILE A 136 -14.76 -3.43 19.77
N TRP A 137 -13.78 -2.56 19.98
CA TRP A 137 -13.28 -2.21 21.31
C TRP A 137 -14.33 -1.58 22.24
N LEU A 138 -15.29 -0.81 21.72
CA LEU A 138 -16.44 -0.30 22.50
C LEU A 138 -17.43 -1.42 22.87
N LEU A 139 -17.60 -2.44 22.02
CA LEU A 139 -18.43 -3.60 22.34
C LEU A 139 -17.88 -4.41 23.53
N PHE A 140 -16.55 -4.49 23.66
CA PHE A 140 -15.90 -5.16 24.80
C PHE A 140 -15.83 -4.29 26.07
N GLY A 141 -15.85 -2.96 25.94
CA GLY A 141 -15.73 -2.04 27.08
C GLY A 141 -17.04 -1.45 27.63
N SER A 142 -18.18 -1.52 26.93
CA SER A 142 -19.36 -0.70 27.26
C SER A 142 -20.46 -1.36 28.11
N SER A 143 -20.12 -2.30 29.00
CA SER A 143 -21.00 -3.07 29.92
C SER A 143 -21.08 -4.57 29.58
N MET A 144 -21.18 -5.42 30.60
CA MET A 144 -21.38 -6.87 30.46
C MET A 144 -22.56 -7.23 29.54
N MET A 145 -23.58 -6.36 29.46
CA MET A 145 -24.77 -6.58 28.63
C MET A 145 -24.49 -6.47 27.13
N THR A 146 -23.58 -5.59 26.68
CA THR A 146 -23.23 -5.45 25.26
C THR A 146 -22.40 -6.62 24.75
N LEU A 147 -21.56 -7.21 25.61
CA LEU A 147 -20.82 -8.44 25.30
C LEU A 147 -21.76 -9.62 25.02
N VAL A 148 -22.79 -9.79 25.85
CA VAL A 148 -23.81 -10.84 25.67
C VAL A 148 -24.58 -10.62 24.37
N LEU A 149 -24.97 -9.38 24.07
CA LEU A 149 -25.73 -9.06 22.86
C LEU A 149 -24.91 -9.32 21.59
N VAL A 150 -23.61 -9.02 21.59
CA VAL A 150 -22.69 -9.36 20.49
C VAL A 150 -22.50 -10.85 20.35
N ALA A 151 -22.34 -11.58 21.46
CA ALA A 151 -22.22 -13.04 21.43
C ALA A 151 -23.47 -13.69 20.81
N VAL A 152 -24.66 -13.21 21.18
CA VAL A 152 -25.94 -13.68 20.61
C VAL A 152 -26.05 -13.31 19.13
N ALA A 153 -25.68 -12.10 18.74
CA ALA A 153 -25.70 -11.67 17.34
C ALA A 153 -24.72 -12.48 16.48
N ALA A 154 -23.49 -12.71 16.96
CA ALA A 154 -22.50 -13.54 16.29
C ALA A 154 -22.98 -15.00 16.17
N PHE A 155 -23.61 -15.55 17.22
CA PHE A 155 -24.21 -16.88 17.19
C PHE A 155 -25.31 -16.98 16.13
N PHE A 156 -26.17 -15.96 16.00
CA PHE A 156 -27.21 -15.93 14.97
C PHE A 156 -26.64 -15.84 13.55
N VAL A 157 -25.63 -15.01 13.32
CA VAL A 157 -24.97 -14.88 12.02
C VAL A 157 -24.26 -16.18 11.63
N LEU A 158 -23.56 -16.83 12.56
CA LEU A 158 -22.93 -18.13 12.31
C LEU A 158 -23.96 -19.23 12.07
N ARG A 159 -25.06 -19.25 12.83
CA ARG A 159 -26.16 -20.21 12.61
C ARG A 159 -26.82 -20.02 11.25
N TRP A 160 -27.01 -18.77 10.83
CA TRP A 160 -27.60 -18.46 9.54
C TRP A 160 -26.64 -18.75 8.37
N GLY A 161 -25.36 -18.37 8.50
CA GLY A 161 -24.32 -18.69 7.53
C GLY A 161 -24.10 -20.19 7.35
N GLY A 162 -24.05 -20.95 8.46
CA GLY A 162 -23.94 -22.42 8.42
C GLY A 162 -25.13 -23.07 7.72
N SER A 163 -26.35 -22.55 7.92
CA SER A 163 -27.54 -23.08 7.24
C SER A 163 -27.57 -22.83 5.72
N ARG A 164 -26.76 -21.88 5.22
CA ARG A 164 -26.62 -21.55 3.79
C ARG A 164 -25.42 -22.26 3.14
N LEU A 165 -24.41 -22.65 3.93
CA LEU A 165 -23.15 -23.24 3.43
C LEU A 165 -23.17 -24.79 3.45
N PHE A 166 -23.97 -25.41 4.32
CA PHE A 166 -24.11 -26.88 4.44
C PHE A 166 -25.44 -27.41 3.84
N ARG A 167 -25.96 -26.72 2.83
CA ARG A 167 -27.03 -27.22 1.96
C ARG A 167 -26.51 -27.31 0.53
#